data_AF-G1UV46-F1
#
_entry.id   AF-G1UV46-F1
#
_cell.length_a   1.000
_cell.length_b   1.000
_cell.length_c   1.000
_cell.angle_alpha   90.00
_cell.angle_beta   90.00
_cell.angle_gamma   90.00
#
_symmetry.space_group_name_H-M   'P 1'
#
loop_
_entity.id
_entity.type
_entity.pdbx_description
1 polymer ?
#
loop_
_entity_poly.entity_id
_entity_poly.type
_entity_poly.pdbx_seq_one_letter_code
_entity_poly.pdbx_strand_id
1 'polypeptide(L)'
;MNKSPVTVKGYVTAVPRSVDERQARVAVVQDDVEYRVMPRGAGMDLAGEVSVPVEVTGLVEEVDGVFYLTVRGYKVLEDDSWLEE
;
A
#
# COMPACT_ATOMS: atom_id res chain seq x y z
N MET A 1 -3.17 -15.74 11.11
CA MET A 1 -3.25 -15.20 9.74
C MET A 1 -1.90 -15.39 9.08
N ASN A 2 -1.88 -15.80 7.82
CA ASN A 2 -0.63 -16.04 7.07
C ASN A 2 -0.27 -14.76 6.31
N LYS A 3 0.98 -14.33 6.39
CA LYS A 3 1.47 -13.12 5.74
C LYS A 3 2.36 -13.51 4.57
N SER A 4 2.05 -13.00 3.39
CA SER A 4 2.79 -13.31 2.17
C SER A 4 3.65 -12.12 1.74
N PRO A 5 4.92 -12.33 1.33
CA PRO A 5 5.72 -11.26 0.75
C PRO A 5 5.13 -10.81 -0.59
N VAL A 6 5.17 -9.50 -0.85
CA VAL A 6 4.64 -8.90 -2.08
C VAL A 6 5.48 -7.70 -2.51
N THR A 7 5.50 -7.44 -3.82
CA THR A 7 5.90 -6.18 -4.43
C THR A 7 4.70 -5.63 -5.20
N VAL A 8 4.25 -4.42 -4.86
CA VAL A 8 3.09 -3.76 -5.47
C VAL A 8 3.58 -2.51 -6.17
N LYS A 9 3.24 -2.32 -7.46
CA LYS A 9 3.42 -1.05 -8.17
C LYS A 9 2.06 -0.41 -8.35
N GLY A 10 1.89 0.82 -7.89
CA GLY A 10 0.58 1.45 -7.85
C GLY A 10 0.63 2.89 -7.37
N TYR A 11 -0.52 3.52 -7.27
CA TYR A 11 -0.63 4.89 -6.74
C TYR A 11 -1.02 4.87 -5.27
N VAL A 12 -0.44 5.78 -4.49
CA VAL A 12 -0.91 6.00 -3.12
C VAL A 12 -2.19 6.82 -3.16
N THR A 13 -3.23 6.33 -2.49
CA THR A 13 -4.51 7.04 -2.34
C THR A 13 -4.80 7.31 -0.87
N ALA A 14 -5.54 8.39 -0.60
CA ALA A 14 -6.03 8.71 0.73
C ALA A 14 -7.24 7.83 1.07
N VAL A 15 -7.25 7.24 2.26
CA VAL A 15 -8.36 6.42 2.76
C VAL A 15 -8.99 7.11 3.97
N PRO A 16 -10.33 7.27 4.01
CA PRO A 16 -11.00 7.85 5.17
C PRO A 16 -10.81 6.97 6.41
N ARG A 17 -10.64 7.60 7.57
CA ARG A 17 -10.41 6.97 8.89
C ARG A 17 -11.49 5.97 9.34
N SER A 18 -12.61 5.90 8.64
CA SER A 18 -13.85 5.28 9.09
C SER A 18 -13.86 3.75 9.09
N VAL A 19 -12.80 3.08 8.63
CA VAL A 19 -12.85 1.64 8.30
C VAL A 19 -12.05 0.75 9.27
N ASP A 20 -10.92 1.21 9.81
CA ASP A 20 -10.17 0.52 10.88
C ASP A 20 -9.17 1.49 11.55
N GLU A 21 -9.23 1.65 12.88
CA GLU A 21 -8.28 2.48 13.65
C GLU A 21 -6.84 1.94 13.60
N ARG A 22 -6.69 0.68 13.18
CA ARG A 22 -5.40 0.02 13.00
C ARG A 22 -4.79 0.29 11.63
N GLN A 23 -5.45 1.02 10.73
CA GLN A 23 -4.97 1.37 9.39
C GLN A 23 -4.33 2.77 9.36
N ALA A 24 -3.35 2.97 8.47
CA ALA A 24 -2.90 4.30 8.07
C ALA A 24 -3.98 5.01 7.22
N ARG A 25 -3.85 6.31 7.01
CA ARG A 25 -4.79 7.08 6.17
C ARG A 25 -4.57 6.93 4.67
N VAL A 26 -3.87 5.87 4.27
CA VAL A 26 -3.49 5.64 2.88
C VAL A 26 -3.56 4.16 2.52
N ALA A 27 -3.69 3.92 1.22
CA ALA A 27 -3.56 2.62 0.57
C ALA A 27 -2.72 2.76 -0.70
N VAL A 28 -2.19 1.66 -1.20
CA VAL A 28 -1.60 1.56 -2.54
C VAL A 28 -2.63 0.87 -3.44
N VAL A 29 -2.94 1.45 -4.59
CA VAL A 29 -3.89 0.86 -5.56
C VAL A 29 -3.12 0.38 -6.78
N GLN A 30 -3.27 -0.90 -7.10
CA GLN A 30 -2.74 -1.55 -8.29
C GLN A 30 -3.87 -2.34 -8.94
N ASP A 31 -4.16 -2.11 -10.22
CA ASP A 31 -5.15 -2.88 -10.99
C ASP A 31 -6.49 -3.08 -10.24
N ASP A 32 -7.07 -1.98 -9.73
CA ASP A 32 -8.30 -1.96 -8.91
C ASP A 32 -8.22 -2.68 -7.55
N VAL A 33 -7.07 -3.22 -7.16
CA VAL A 33 -6.83 -3.82 -5.84
C VAL A 33 -6.31 -2.78 -4.86
N GLU A 34 -7.03 -2.56 -3.77
CA GLU A 34 -6.65 -1.65 -2.68
C GLU A 34 -5.85 -2.39 -1.59
N TYR A 35 -4.57 -2.02 -1.46
CA TYR A 35 -3.68 -2.50 -0.41
C TYR A 35 -3.60 -1.48 0.73
N ARG A 36 -4.38 -1.70 1.78
CA ARG A 36 -4.49 -0.80 2.94
C ARG A 36 -3.24 -0.82 3.79
N VAL A 37 -2.58 0.33 3.92
CA VAL A 37 -1.30 0.41 4.63
C VAL A 37 -1.53 0.30 6.14
N MET A 38 -0.76 -0.58 6.77
CA MET A 38 -0.74 -0.74 8.23
C MET A 38 0.31 0.23 8.84
N PRO A 39 -0.05 1.01 9.87
CA PRO A 39 0.81 2.02 10.50
C PRO A 39 1.94 1.40 11.34
N ARG A 40 1.87 0.11 11.67
CA ARG A 40 2.83 -0.60 12.52
C ARG A 40 3.94 -1.35 11.73
N GLY A 41 4.26 -0.90 10.53
CA GLY A 41 5.37 -1.44 9.72
C GLY A 41 6.75 -1.03 10.23
N ALA A 42 7.77 -1.14 9.38
CA ALA A 42 9.16 -0.76 9.67
C ALA A 42 9.38 0.77 9.86
N GLY A 43 8.34 1.51 10.25
CA GLY A 43 8.35 2.97 10.40
C GLY A 43 8.20 3.76 9.10
N MET A 44 7.88 3.11 7.98
CA MET A 44 7.66 3.80 6.71
C MET A 44 6.22 4.25 6.57
N ASP A 45 6.05 5.56 6.41
CA ASP A 45 4.77 6.22 6.19
C ASP A 45 4.68 6.63 4.71
N LEU A 46 3.56 6.29 4.07
CA LEU A 46 3.24 6.70 2.69
C LEU A 46 2.30 7.92 2.67
N ALA A 47 1.91 8.48 3.82
CA ALA A 47 0.96 9.58 3.89
C ALA A 47 1.42 10.86 3.17
N GLY A 48 2.73 11.06 2.98
CA GLY A 48 3.29 12.17 2.21
C GLY A 48 3.23 11.97 0.69
N GLU A 49 2.99 10.75 0.22
CA GLU A 49 3.13 10.34 -1.18
C GLU A 49 1.77 10.20 -1.88
N VAL A 50 0.71 10.85 -1.39
CA VAL A 50 -0.62 10.74 -2.00
C VAL A 50 -0.61 11.23 -3.45
N SER A 51 -1.25 10.46 -4.34
CA SER A 51 -1.27 10.66 -5.79
C SER A 51 0.08 10.46 -6.48
N VAL A 52 1.07 9.89 -5.79
CA VAL A 52 2.38 9.55 -6.34
C VAL A 52 2.43 8.06 -6.71
N PRO A 53 2.98 7.69 -7.88
CA PRO A 53 3.24 6.30 -8.22
C PRO A 53 4.41 5.76 -7.39
N VAL A 54 4.24 4.57 -6.83
CA VAL A 54 5.22 3.93 -5.94
C VAL A 54 5.37 2.45 -6.27
N GLU A 55 6.56 1.91 -6.04
CA GLU A 55 6.78 0.48 -5.89
C GLU A 55 7.02 0.19 -4.41
N VAL A 56 6.17 -0.65 -3.82
CA VAL A 56 6.17 -0.98 -2.40
C VAL A 56 6.47 -2.45 -2.20
N THR A 57 7.44 -2.74 -1.35
CA THR A 57 7.76 -4.09 -0.89
C THR A 57 7.27 -4.28 0.54
N GLY A 58 6.65 -5.43 0.82
CA GLY A 58 6.02 -5.62 2.12
C GLY A 58 5.49 -7.02 2.34
N LEU A 59 4.66 -7.11 3.37
CA LEU A 59 3.87 -8.31 3.68
C LEU A 59 2.39 -7.97 3.55
N VAL A 60 1.65 -8.78 2.79
CA VAL A 60 0.19 -8.67 2.69
C VAL A 60 -0.49 -9.72 3.55
N GLU A 61 -1.58 -9.33 4.18
CA GLU A 61 -2.53 -10.18 4.89
C GLU A 61 -3.93 -9.88 4.36
N GLU A 62 -4.69 -10.90 3.97
CA GLU A 62 -6.09 -10.76 3.59
C GLU A 62 -6.98 -11.09 4.79
N VAL A 63 -7.91 -10.19 5.12
CA VAL A 63 -8.91 -10.38 6.16
C VAL A 63 -10.26 -9.91 5.63
N ASP A 64 -11.22 -10.82 5.54
CA ASP A 64 -12.58 -10.54 5.04
C ASP A 64 -12.59 -9.84 3.66
N GLY A 65 -11.69 -10.24 2.75
CA GLY A 65 -11.54 -9.67 1.42
C GLY A 65 -10.80 -8.32 1.37
N VAL A 66 -10.28 -7.85 2.51
CA VAL A 66 -9.49 -6.62 2.61
C VAL A 66 -8.00 -6.97 2.68
N PHE A 67 -7.19 -6.37 1.80
CA PHE A 67 -5.75 -6.56 1.79
C PHE A 67 -5.05 -5.53 2.67
N TYR A 68 -4.38 -5.99 3.72
CA TYR A 68 -3.58 -5.18 4.62
C TYR A 68 -2.10 -5.32 4.30
N LEU A 69 -1.45 -4.20 3.98
CA LEU A 69 -0.05 -4.13 3.60
C LEU A 69 0.81 -3.59 4.74
N THR A 70 1.70 -4.42 5.25
CA THR A 70 2.80 -3.98 6.11
C THR A 70 4.00 -3.59 5.24
N VAL A 71 4.28 -2.28 5.16
CA VAL A 71 5.38 -1.74 4.35
C VAL A 71 6.73 -2.06 4.98
N ARG A 72 7.65 -2.59 4.17
CA ARG A 72 9.06 -2.86 4.51
C ARG A 72 10.05 -2.01 3.73
N GLY A 73 9.65 -1.50 2.57
CA GLY A 73 10.44 -0.65 1.69
C GLY A 73 9.55 -0.05 0.61
N TYR A 74 9.83 1.17 0.16
CA TYR A 74 9.20 1.72 -1.04
C TYR A 74 10.18 2.60 -1.81
N LYS A 75 9.90 2.77 -3.10
CA LYS A 75 10.49 3.83 -3.94
C LYS A 75 9.37 4.58 -4.65
N VAL A 76 9.52 5.89 -4.75
CA VAL A 76 8.72 6.72 -5.66
C VAL A 76 9.18 6.42 -7.09
N LEU A 77 8.23 6.22 -7.99
CA LEU A 77 8.50 6.04 -9.41
C LEU A 77 8.51 7.39 -10.11
N GLU A 78 9.35 7.53 -11.13
CA GLU A 78 9.44 8.77 -11.91
C GLU A 78 8.15 9.02 -12.70
N ASP A 79 7.57 7.96 -13.27
CA ASP A 79 6.35 7.98 -14.09
C ASP A 79 5.60 6.64 -14.00
N ASP A 80 4.47 6.54 -14.69
CA ASP A 80 3.61 5.35 -14.80
C ASP A 80 3.98 4.36 -15.91
N SER A 81 5.23 4.42 -16.39
CA SER A 81 5.78 3.50 -17.42
C SER A 81 5.70 2.01 -17.05
N TRP A 82 5.50 1.68 -15.77
CA TRP A 82 5.26 0.31 -15.32
C TRP A 82 3.91 -0.28 -15.77
N LEU A 83 2.99 0.55 -16.26
CA LEU A 83 1.72 0.11 -16.87
C LEU A 83 1.88 -0.40 -18.31
N GLU A 84 3.03 -0.15 -18.94
CA GLU A 84 3.29 -0.53 -20.33
C GLU A 84 3.94 -1.92 -20.49
N GLU A 85 4.24 -2.62 -19.38
CA GLU A 85 4.88 -3.95 -19.36
C GLU A 85 3.90 -5.14 -19.38
#